data_AF-A0A502E222-F1
#
_entry.id   AF-A0A502E222-F1
#
_cell.length_a   1.000
_cell.length_b   1.000
_cell.length_c   1.000
_cell.angle_alpha   90.00
_cell.angle_beta   90.00
_cell.angle_gamma   90.00
#
_symmetry.space_group_name_H-M   'P 1'
#
loop_
_entity.id
_entity.type
_entity.pdbx_description
1 polymer ?
#
loop_
_entity_poly.entity_id
_entity_poly.type
_entity_poly.pdbx_seq_one_letter_code
_entity_poly.pdbx_strand_id
1 'polypeptide(L)' 'MNSLSLKIDLDFKELLKVVKQLSPSEKLKLNDEIWKDDIEIPTEHQKIVLNRIKKSTASPERMLDWDEVSDLPIQ' A
#
# COMPACT_ATOMS: atom_id res chain seq x y z
N MET A 1 -24.74 -17.71 3.91
CA MET A 1 -23.96 -16.78 3.06
C MET A 1 -24.86 -15.59 2.78
N ASN A 2 -24.68 -14.48 3.51
CA ASN A 2 -25.53 -13.30 3.33
C ASN A 2 -24.95 -12.47 2.18
N SER A 3 -25.56 -12.58 1.01
CA SER A 3 -25.26 -11.76 -0.15
C SER A 3 -25.76 -10.33 0.09
N LEU A 4 -24.85 -9.40 0.36
CA LEU A 4 -25.12 -7.97 0.37
C LEU A 4 -25.38 -7.50 -1.06
N SER A 5 -26.66 -7.48 -1.47
CA SER A 5 -27.09 -6.81 -2.70
C SER A 5 -27.16 -5.30 -2.44
N LEU A 6 -26.00 -4.62 -2.46
CA LEU A 6 -25.92 -3.17 -2.37
C LEU A 6 -26.31 -2.54 -3.71
N LYS A 7 -27.61 -2.28 -3.91
CA LYS A 7 -28.08 -1.29 -4.89
C LYS A 7 -27.91 0.10 -4.29
N ILE A 8 -26.68 0.50 -3.98
CA ILE A 8 -26.41 1.84 -3.47
C ILE A 8 -25.58 2.55 -4.54
N ASP A 9 -26.10 3.69 -4.98
CA ASP A 9 -25.38 4.64 -5.84
C ASP A 9 -24.33 5.34 -4.96
N LEU A 10 -23.30 4.58 -4.54
CA LEU A 10 -22.25 5.04 -3.63
C LEU A 10 -21.26 5.88 -4.42
N ASP A 11 -21.28 7.19 -4.19
CA ASP A 11 -20.17 8.05 -4.62
C ASP A 11 -18.90 7.67 -3.85
N PHE A 12 -17.73 7.86 -4.47
CA PHE A 12 -16.44 7.56 -3.87
C PHE A 12 -16.24 8.28 -2.53
N LYS A 13 -16.82 9.49 -2.38
CA LYS A 13 -16.80 10.22 -1.11
C LYS A 13 -17.52 9.49 0.02
N GLU A 14 -18.57 8.75 -0.29
CA GLU A 14 -19.35 7.99 0.70
C GLU A 14 -18.62 6.70 1.08
N LEU A 15 -18.01 6.03 0.10
CA LEU A 15 -17.11 4.90 0.37
C LEU A 15 -15.97 5.30 1.31
N LEU A 16 -15.35 6.46 1.08
CA LEU A 16 -14.31 6.98 1.97
C LEU A 16 -14.80 7.23 3.40
N LYS A 17 -16.05 7.65 3.58
CA LYS A 17 -16.64 7.83 4.92
C LYS A 17 -16.80 6.49 5.64
N VAL A 18 -17.26 5.47 4.93
CA VAL A 18 -17.40 4.10 5.47
C VAL A 18 -16.02 3.56 5.87
N VAL A 19 -15.02 3.68 4.99
CA VAL A 19 -13.64 3.22 5.28
C VAL A 19 -13.06 3.94 6.50
N LYS A 20 -13.33 5.24 6.67
CA LYS A 20 -12.87 5.99 7.86
C LYS A 20 -13.47 5.49 9.17
N GLN A 21 -14.72 5.02 9.14
CA GLN A 21 -15.45 4.52 10.32
C GLN A 21 -15.04 3.10 10.73
N LEU A 22 -14.32 2.36 9.87
CA LEU A 22 -13.81 1.03 10.21
C LEU A 22 -12.85 1.07 11.40
N SER A 23 -12.89 0.00 12.21
CA SER A 23 -11.93 -0.20 13.28
C SER A 23 -10.51 -0.43 12.72
N PRO A 24 -9.45 -0.24 13.54
CA PRO A 24 -8.07 -0.47 13.08
C PRO A 24 -7.84 -1.87 12.51
N SER A 25 -8.42 -2.91 13.13
CA SER A 25 -8.27 -4.30 12.69
C SER A 25 -8.99 -4.57 11.35
N GLU A 26 -10.14 -3.95 11.13
CA GLU A 26 -10.87 -4.04 9.85
C GLU A 26 -10.15 -3.28 8.74
N LYS A 27 -9.53 -2.13 9.05
CA LYS A 27 -8.69 -1.39 8.09
C LYS A 27 -7.49 -2.21 7.63
N LEU A 28 -6.85 -2.94 8.54
CA LEU A 28 -5.74 -3.84 8.19
C LEU A 28 -6.22 -4.96 7.25
N LYS A 29 -7.34 -5.62 7.56
CA LYS A 29 -7.91 -6.65 6.67
C LYS A 29 -8.29 -6.09 5.30
N LEU A 30 -8.87 -4.90 5.25
CA LEU A 30 -9.20 -4.23 3.99
C LEU A 30 -7.93 -3.89 3.20
N ASN A 31 -6.89 -3.40 3.87
CA ASN A 31 -5.60 -3.14 3.25
C ASN A 31 -5.00 -4.43 2.66
N ASP A 32 -5.00 -5.51 3.43
CA ASP A 32 -4.47 -6.80 2.97
C ASP A 32 -5.21 -7.32 1.74
N GLU A 33 -6.55 -7.23 1.70
CA GLU A 33 -7.32 -7.63 0.52
C GLU A 33 -7.15 -6.68 -0.67
N ILE A 34 -6.96 -5.37 -0.45
CA ILE A 34 -6.63 -4.43 -1.54
C ILE A 34 -5.29 -4.80 -2.16
N TRP A 35 -4.27 -5.11 -1.36
CA TRP A 35 -2.90 -5.37 -1.83
C TRP A 35 -2.59 -6.85 -2.09
N LYS A 36 -3.59 -7.73 -2.05
CA LYS A 36 -3.43 -9.17 -2.21
C LYS A 36 -3.10 -9.59 -3.63
N ASP A 37 -3.64 -8.85 -4.60
CA ASP A 37 -3.43 -9.10 -6.02
C ASP A 37 -2.18 -8.37 -6.50
N ASP A 38 -1.60 -8.86 -7.60
CA ASP A 38 -0.49 -8.19 -8.29
C ASP A 38 -1.00 -6.87 -8.91
N ILE A 39 -1.03 -5.82 -8.10
CA ILE A 39 -1.40 -4.47 -8.53
C ILE A 39 -0.24 -3.86 -9.31
N GLU A 40 -0.50 -3.49 -10.56
CA GLU A 40 0.43 -2.70 -11.34
C GLU A 40 0.64 -1.32 -10.71
N ILE A 41 1.90 -0.88 -10.68
CA ILE A 41 2.25 0.45 -10.21
C ILE A 41 1.57 1.47 -11.12
N PRO A 42 0.78 2.42 -10.59
CA PRO A 42 0.14 3.44 -11.41
C PRO A 42 1.15 4.22 -12.24
N THR A 43 0.80 4.53 -13.49
CA THR A 43 1.70 5.14 -14.48
C THR A 43 2.40 6.41 -13.98
N GLU A 44 1.71 7.22 -13.18
CA GLU A 44 2.25 8.43 -12.56
C GLU A 44 3.43 8.14 -11.63
N HIS A 45 3.37 7.01 -10.91
CA HIS A 45 4.37 6.58 -9.94
C HIS A 45 5.49 5.73 -10.56
N GLN A 46 5.25 5.10 -11.73
CA GLN A 46 6.24 4.26 -12.41
C GLN A 46 7.56 4.99 -12.66
N LYS A 47 7.52 6.27 -13.07
CA LYS A 47 8.74 7.07 -13.30
C LYS A 47 9.60 7.21 -12.04
N ILE A 48 8.95 7.39 -10.88
CA ILE A 48 9.63 7.52 -9.60
C ILE A 48 10.30 6.19 -9.24
N VAL A 49 9.58 5.09 -9.41
CA VAL A 49 10.08 3.74 -9.10
C VAL A 49 11.25 3.38 -10.01
N LEU A 50 11.13 3.56 -11.32
CA LEU A 50 12.22 3.33 -12.28
C LEU A 50 13.46 4.18 -11.97
N ASN A 51 13.27 5.44 -11.60
CA ASN A 51 14.38 6.31 -11.21
C ASN A 51 15.06 5.81 -9.92
N ARG A 52 14.30 5.33 -8.94
CA ARG A 52 14.85 4.73 -7.71
C ARG A 52 15.65 3.47 -8.03
N ILE A 53 15.09 2.56 -8.85
CA ILE A 53 15.79 1.34 -9.30
C ILE A 53 17.10 1.69 -10.00
N LYS A 54 17.08 2.64 -10.93
CA LYS A 54 18.28 3.08 -11.66
C LYS A 54 19.35 3.61 -10.69
N LYS A 55 18.95 4.42 -9.72
CA LYS A 55 19.88 4.98 -8.73
C LYS A 55 20.44 3.91 -7.78
N SER A 56 19.65 2.93 -7.38
CA SER A 56 20.11 1.82 -6.55
C SER A 56 21.04 0.88 -7.33
N THR A 57 20.76 0.65 -8.61
CA THR A 57 21.64 -0.18 -9.47
C THR A 57 22.99 0.50 -9.72
N ALA A 58 22.99 1.83 -9.88
CA ALA A 58 24.22 2.60 -10.07
C ALA A 58 25.05 2.77 -8.79
N SER A 59 24.39 2.72 -7.63
CA SER A 59 25.00 2.92 -6.32
C SER A 59 24.37 1.96 -5.27
N PRO A 60 24.73 0.66 -5.29
CA PRO A 60 24.20 -0.33 -4.37
C PRO A 60 24.46 0.01 -2.90
N GLU A 61 25.55 0.71 -2.60
CA GLU A 61 25.95 1.18 -1.27
C GLU A 61 24.94 2.16 -0.62
N ARG A 62 24.01 2.70 -1.41
CA ARG A 62 22.92 3.55 -0.88
C ARG A 62 21.79 2.75 -0.25
N MET A 63 21.72 1.45 -0.50
CA MET A 63 20.77 0.56 0.16
C MET A 63 21.45 -0.02 1.39
N LEU A 64 20.91 0.30 2.55
CA LEU A 64 21.31 -0.34 3.80
C LEU A 64 20.78 -1.77 3.80
N ASP A 65 21.60 -2.70 4.26
CA ASP A 65 21.17 -4.06 4.51
C ASP A 65 20.15 -4.06 5.67
N TRP A 66 19.02 -4.71 5.46
CA TRP A 66 17.92 -4.68 6.42
C TRP A 66 18.28 -5.42 7.72
N ASP A 67 19.02 -6.52 7.63
CA ASP A 67 19.45 -7.31 8.79
C ASP A 67 20.53 -6.54 9.58
N GLU A 68 21.38 -5.75 8.91
CA GLU A 68 22.36 -4.90 9.57
C GLU A 68 21.73 -3.74 10.37
N VAL A 69 20.59 -3.21 9.92
CA VAL A 69 19.98 -2.00 10.53
C VAL A 69 18.79 -2.29 11.43
N SER A 70 18.18 -3.48 11.36
CA SER A 70 17.04 -3.84 12.22
C SER A 70 17.38 -3.86 13.71
N ASP A 71 18.64 -4.13 14.03
CA ASP A 71 19.15 -4.22 15.40
C ASP A 71 19.65 -2.87 15.94
N LEU A 72 19.69 -1.83 15.10
CA LEU A 72 20.09 -0.49 15.53
C LEU A 72 18.99 0.16 16.38
N PRO A 73 19.35 0.88 17.46
CA PRO A 73 18.37 1.64 18.22
C PRO A 73 17.68 2.65 17.31
N ILE A 74 16.34 2.66 17.33
CA ILE A 74 15.55 3.69 16.64
C ILE A 74 15.89 5.03 17.31
N GLN A 75 16.53 5.93 16.55
CA GLN A 75 16.89 7.28 16.99
C GLN A 75 15.67 8.22 17.04
#